data_AF-A0A261UZY4-F1
#
_entry.id   AF-A0A261UZY4-F1
#
_cell.length_a   1.000
_cell.length_b   1.000
_cell.length_c   1.000
_cell.angle_alpha   90.00
_cell.angle_beta   90.00
_cell.angle_gamma   90.00
#
_symmetry.space_group_name_H-M   'P 1'
#
loop_
_entity.id
_entity.type
_entity.pdbx_description
1 polymer ?
#
loop_
_entity_poly.entity_id
_entity_poly.type
_entity_poly.pdbx_seq_one_letter_code
_entity_poly.pdbx_strand_id
1 'polypeptide(L)'
;MHPDNSPSHFLRGIGGRRVLTAQGLGPARLSFEQDRIADTHNGSGPAPADFDAGDLLVLPGIVDLHGDAFERAIMPRPGVTFPYDGALLDVDRQLLANGITTEFHGLTLSWEGGLRGEPYAMRMFDALERMQRLLGARHYVHLRFETHHVSGVEIAQSWIRAGKVRFLALNDHLPSMTKRLGDDRKLLQYAERAECDLDTFQDRIRAAMRSADAVAGAMRELTDCAREAGLEVASHDDRDPATRRYYHQLGCGVAEFPLTIEAAQVARSLGDAIVFGAPNVVRGGSHTNAPDATAMIRAGLCDVLASDYYYPAPLTAVMKLASRGILPLEHAWALVSRNPARAAGLRDRGQLDTGMIADAIVVDDSVPEVPRVCAAIVGGRLRYAARHFESPLARAAA
;
A
#
# COMPACT_ATOMS: atom_id res chain seq x y z
N MET A 1 -12.46 -38.06 -10.78
CA MET A 1 -11.90 -37.60 -12.06
C MET A 1 -11.76 -36.09 -11.98
N HIS A 2 -10.53 -35.65 -12.12
CA HIS A 2 -9.95 -34.35 -11.75
C HIS A 2 -10.68 -33.10 -12.28
N PRO A 3 -10.73 -32.00 -11.52
CA PRO A 3 -10.06 -30.80 -11.97
C PRO A 3 -8.57 -30.96 -11.65
N ASP A 4 -7.77 -30.83 -12.67
CA ASP A 4 -6.33 -30.73 -12.55
C ASP A 4 -6.03 -29.54 -11.63
N ASN A 5 -5.68 -29.83 -10.38
CA ASN A 5 -5.24 -28.84 -9.40
C ASN A 5 -3.78 -28.50 -9.71
N SER A 6 -3.51 -28.22 -10.99
CA SER A 6 -2.20 -27.86 -11.50
C SER A 6 -1.73 -26.67 -10.65
N PRO A 7 -0.70 -26.83 -9.80
CA PRO A 7 -0.16 -25.69 -9.07
C PRO A 7 0.19 -24.67 -10.14
N SER A 8 -0.35 -23.44 -10.07
CA SER A 8 -0.16 -22.44 -11.13
C SER A 8 1.32 -22.43 -11.53
N HIS A 9 1.62 -22.95 -12.70
CA HIS A 9 3.00 -23.25 -13.05
C HIS A 9 3.78 -21.93 -13.02
N PHE A 10 4.99 -21.95 -12.47
CA PHE A 10 5.86 -20.78 -12.56
C PHE A 10 6.11 -20.50 -14.03
N LEU A 11 5.86 -19.27 -14.49
CA LEU A 11 6.24 -18.87 -15.83
C LEU A 11 7.77 -18.96 -15.94
N ARG A 12 8.29 -19.36 -17.10
CA ARG A 12 9.74 -19.31 -17.38
C ARG A 12 10.25 -17.90 -17.63
N GLY A 13 9.35 -16.94 -17.84
CA GLY A 13 9.73 -15.56 -18.13
C GLY A 13 8.66 -14.76 -18.86
N ILE A 14 8.91 -13.46 -18.98
CA ILE A 14 8.09 -12.49 -19.72
C ILE A 14 8.97 -11.63 -20.64
N GLY A 15 8.50 -11.36 -21.85
CA GLY A 15 9.16 -10.45 -22.78
C GLY A 15 8.20 -9.42 -23.38
N GLY A 16 8.76 -8.39 -23.99
CA GLY A 16 7.99 -7.38 -24.73
C GLY A 16 8.88 -6.32 -25.37
N ARG A 17 8.26 -5.45 -26.17
CA ARG A 17 8.94 -4.31 -26.82
C ARG A 17 9.04 -3.08 -25.89
N ARG A 18 8.25 -3.06 -24.82
CA ARG A 18 8.13 -1.94 -23.87
C ARG A 18 8.17 -2.48 -22.44
N VAL A 19 9.35 -2.81 -21.95
CA VAL A 19 9.60 -3.30 -20.59
C VAL A 19 10.38 -2.26 -19.82
N LEU A 20 9.91 -1.88 -18.64
CA LEU A 20 10.61 -0.96 -17.75
C LEU A 20 11.58 -1.73 -16.84
N THR A 21 12.85 -1.76 -17.22
CA THR A 21 13.95 -2.37 -16.44
C THR A 21 14.75 -1.29 -15.72
N ALA A 22 15.82 -1.68 -15.01
CA ALA A 22 16.74 -0.72 -14.41
C ALA A 22 17.46 0.18 -15.44
N GLN A 23 17.53 -0.25 -16.71
CA GLN A 23 18.15 0.49 -17.80
C GLN A 23 17.18 1.43 -18.53
N GLY A 24 15.91 1.48 -18.10
CA GLY A 24 14.86 2.31 -18.69
C GLY A 24 13.82 1.51 -19.47
N LEU A 25 12.98 2.22 -20.22
CA LEU A 25 11.92 1.61 -21.02
C LEU A 25 12.46 1.18 -22.39
N GLY A 26 12.36 -0.11 -22.71
CA GLY A 26 12.75 -0.62 -24.03
C GLY A 26 12.41 -2.10 -24.24
N PRO A 27 12.84 -2.70 -25.37
CA PRO A 27 12.68 -4.12 -25.60
C PRO A 27 13.50 -4.92 -24.58
N ALA A 28 12.87 -5.85 -23.87
CA ALA A 28 13.58 -6.74 -22.97
C ALA A 28 12.85 -8.08 -22.81
N ARG A 29 13.59 -9.07 -22.32
CA ARG A 29 13.07 -10.37 -21.88
C ARG A 29 13.64 -10.71 -20.51
N LEU A 30 12.75 -11.09 -19.60
CA LEU A 30 13.07 -11.54 -18.25
C LEU A 30 12.92 -13.05 -18.22
N SER A 31 13.94 -13.76 -17.75
CA SER A 31 13.81 -15.18 -17.40
C SER A 31 13.52 -15.31 -15.91
N PHE A 32 12.69 -16.27 -15.54
CA PHE A 32 12.33 -16.52 -14.15
C PHE A 32 12.86 -17.88 -13.71
N GLU A 33 13.37 -17.92 -12.47
CA GLU A 33 13.63 -19.15 -11.74
C GLU A 33 12.69 -19.14 -10.53
N GLN A 34 11.64 -19.96 -10.61
CA GLN A 34 10.54 -19.98 -9.64
C GLN A 34 9.93 -18.58 -9.45
N ASP A 35 10.08 -18.00 -8.26
CA ASP A 35 9.50 -16.72 -7.88
C ASP A 35 10.43 -15.53 -8.11
N ARG A 36 11.62 -15.74 -8.66
CA ARG A 36 12.64 -14.70 -8.90
C ARG A 36 12.96 -14.51 -10.37
N ILE A 37 13.40 -13.30 -10.69
CA ILE A 37 14.00 -12.96 -11.97
C ILE A 37 15.43 -13.51 -11.98
N ALA A 38 15.70 -14.47 -12.85
CA ALA A 38 17.01 -15.11 -12.98
C ALA A 38 17.95 -14.29 -13.85
N ASP A 39 17.44 -13.68 -14.93
CA ASP A 39 18.20 -12.80 -15.82
C ASP A 39 17.30 -11.77 -16.51
N THR A 40 17.87 -10.62 -16.86
CA THR A 40 17.25 -9.54 -17.60
C THR A 40 18.04 -9.27 -18.88
N HIS A 41 17.52 -9.76 -20.01
CA HIS A 41 18.12 -9.52 -21.32
C HIS A 41 17.50 -8.28 -22.00
N ASN A 42 18.27 -7.21 -22.12
CA ASN A 42 17.88 -6.03 -22.87
C ASN A 42 18.14 -6.24 -24.37
N GLY A 43 17.16 -5.92 -25.22
CA GLY A 43 17.21 -6.10 -26.67
C GLY A 43 16.35 -7.27 -27.21
N SER A 44 16.31 -7.41 -28.54
CA SER A 44 15.55 -8.46 -29.23
C SER A 44 16.40 -9.73 -29.39
N GLY A 45 16.62 -10.46 -28.30
CA GLY A 45 17.33 -11.75 -28.29
C GLY A 45 16.40 -12.96 -28.03
N PRO A 46 16.84 -14.19 -28.35
CA PRO A 46 16.07 -15.41 -28.12
C PRO A 46 16.21 -15.87 -26.66
N ALA A 47 15.51 -15.22 -25.74
CA ALA A 47 15.30 -15.78 -24.40
C ALA A 47 13.93 -16.50 -24.37
N PRO A 48 13.85 -17.75 -23.85
CA PRO A 48 12.58 -18.43 -23.68
C PRO A 48 11.72 -17.66 -22.69
N ALA A 49 10.59 -17.12 -23.16
CA ALA A 49 9.57 -16.54 -22.31
C ALA A 49 8.24 -17.24 -22.62
N ASP A 50 7.53 -17.66 -21.58
CA ASP A 50 6.18 -18.24 -21.76
C ASP A 50 5.17 -17.17 -22.14
N PHE A 51 5.45 -15.92 -21.77
CA PHE A 51 4.58 -14.78 -21.91
C PHE A 51 5.23 -13.70 -22.79
N ASP A 52 4.63 -13.37 -23.93
CA ASP A 52 5.04 -12.23 -24.75
C ASP A 52 3.97 -11.13 -24.69
N ALA A 53 4.34 -9.97 -24.15
CA ALA A 53 3.49 -8.81 -24.01
C ALA A 53 3.34 -8.00 -25.32
N GLY A 54 4.15 -8.28 -26.35
CA GLY A 54 4.14 -7.53 -27.61
C GLY A 54 4.46 -6.06 -27.40
N ASP A 55 3.57 -5.17 -27.84
CA ASP A 55 3.67 -3.72 -27.66
C ASP A 55 2.99 -3.21 -26.37
N LEU A 56 2.48 -4.10 -25.51
CA LEU A 56 2.02 -3.70 -24.19
C LEU A 56 3.17 -3.30 -23.28
N LEU A 57 2.86 -2.45 -22.32
CA LEU A 57 3.81 -1.95 -21.34
C LEU A 57 3.96 -2.97 -20.20
N VAL A 58 5.18 -3.46 -19.98
CA VAL A 58 5.53 -4.36 -18.86
C VAL A 58 6.22 -3.55 -17.77
N LEU A 59 5.67 -3.59 -16.56
CA LEU A 59 6.10 -2.76 -15.44
C LEU A 59 6.32 -3.61 -14.19
N PRO A 60 7.22 -3.21 -13.27
CA PRO A 60 7.26 -3.79 -11.93
C PRO A 60 5.90 -3.71 -11.24
N GLY A 61 5.50 -4.75 -10.51
CA GLY A 61 4.24 -4.76 -9.76
C GLY A 61 4.11 -3.56 -8.80
N ILE A 62 2.89 -3.05 -8.63
CA ILE A 62 2.63 -1.94 -7.70
C ILE A 62 2.73 -2.46 -6.27
N VAL A 63 3.43 -1.70 -5.43
CA VAL A 63 3.50 -1.89 -3.98
C VAL A 63 2.72 -0.77 -3.34
N ASP A 64 1.58 -1.08 -2.77
CA ASP A 64 0.73 -0.10 -2.12
C ASP A 64 1.00 -0.10 -0.62
N LEU A 65 1.56 0.99 -0.11
CA LEU A 65 1.99 1.13 1.28
C LEU A 65 0.83 1.51 2.23
N HIS A 66 -0.29 1.98 1.66
CA HIS A 66 -1.47 2.36 2.43
C HIS A 66 -2.74 2.18 1.59
N GLY A 67 -3.48 1.12 1.88
CA GLY A 67 -4.82 0.88 1.34
C GLY A 67 -5.87 0.75 2.44
N ASP A 68 -6.86 1.66 2.39
CA ASP A 68 -8.06 1.66 3.24
C ASP A 68 -9.28 1.09 2.51
N ALA A 69 -9.19 0.92 1.19
CA ALA A 69 -10.32 0.51 0.35
C ALA A 69 -10.88 -0.89 0.72
N PHE A 70 -10.09 -1.76 1.36
CA PHE A 70 -10.53 -3.08 1.83
C PHE A 70 -11.67 -2.99 2.86
N GLU A 71 -11.74 -1.90 3.65
CA GLU A 71 -12.81 -1.69 4.63
C GLU A 71 -14.19 -1.71 3.94
N ARG A 72 -14.29 -1.27 2.68
CA ARG A 72 -15.54 -1.25 1.90
C ARG A 72 -15.99 -2.65 1.48
N ALA A 73 -15.08 -3.59 1.33
CA ALA A 73 -15.42 -4.99 1.04
C ALA A 73 -15.91 -5.71 2.30
N ILE A 74 -15.31 -5.41 3.46
CA ILE A 74 -15.70 -5.99 4.74
C ILE A 74 -17.01 -5.38 5.24
N MET A 75 -17.14 -4.06 5.15
CA MET A 75 -18.29 -3.31 5.64
C MET A 75 -18.78 -2.32 4.57
N PRO A 76 -19.46 -2.81 3.51
CA PRO A 76 -19.92 -1.96 2.40
C PRO A 76 -20.94 -0.91 2.82
N ARG A 77 -21.59 -1.09 3.98
CA ARG A 77 -22.47 -0.11 4.62
C ARG A 77 -22.21 -0.07 6.13
N PRO A 78 -22.25 1.11 6.77
CA PRO A 78 -22.05 1.21 8.21
C PRO A 78 -22.90 0.20 9.01
N GLY A 79 -22.24 -0.54 9.90
CA GLY A 79 -22.88 -1.55 10.77
C GLY A 79 -23.20 -2.89 10.10
N VAL A 80 -22.96 -3.06 8.79
CA VAL A 80 -23.23 -4.31 8.08
C VAL A 80 -21.93 -4.93 7.60
N THR A 81 -21.49 -5.98 8.30
CA THR A 81 -20.24 -6.69 8.00
C THR A 81 -20.50 -7.97 7.20
N PHE A 82 -19.55 -8.30 6.32
CA PHE A 82 -19.49 -9.55 5.58
C PHE A 82 -18.39 -10.46 6.13
N PRO A 83 -18.47 -11.79 5.90
CA PRO A 83 -17.38 -12.71 6.23
C PRO A 83 -16.07 -12.28 5.56
N TYR A 84 -15.01 -12.14 6.36
CA TYR A 84 -13.73 -11.58 5.91
C TYR A 84 -13.10 -12.42 4.80
N ASP A 85 -13.24 -13.74 4.85
CA ASP A 85 -12.68 -14.65 3.85
C ASP A 85 -13.19 -14.32 2.44
N GLY A 86 -14.51 -14.07 2.30
CA GLY A 86 -15.12 -13.66 1.03
C GLY A 86 -14.74 -12.24 0.62
N ALA A 87 -14.72 -11.31 1.58
CA ALA A 87 -14.31 -9.92 1.33
C ALA A 87 -12.85 -9.82 0.87
N LEU A 88 -11.94 -10.60 1.46
CA LEU A 88 -10.52 -10.64 1.08
C LEU A 88 -10.32 -11.19 -0.34
N LEU A 89 -11.11 -12.18 -0.77
CA LEU A 89 -11.06 -12.66 -2.17
C LEU A 89 -11.53 -11.59 -3.16
N ASP A 90 -12.53 -10.79 -2.81
CA ASP A 90 -12.95 -9.66 -3.64
C ASP A 90 -11.87 -8.59 -3.70
N VAL A 91 -11.28 -8.25 -2.55
CA VAL A 91 -10.14 -7.32 -2.47
C VAL A 91 -8.96 -7.81 -3.30
N ASP A 92 -8.52 -9.05 -3.15
CA ASP A 92 -7.41 -9.64 -3.93
C ASP A 92 -7.61 -9.52 -5.44
N ARG A 93 -8.83 -9.80 -5.92
CA ARG A 93 -9.18 -9.64 -7.34
C ARG A 93 -9.07 -8.18 -7.78
N GLN A 94 -9.55 -7.24 -6.95
CA GLN A 94 -9.42 -5.81 -7.24
C GLN A 94 -7.96 -5.36 -7.25
N LEU A 95 -7.14 -5.81 -6.29
CA LEU A 95 -5.71 -5.50 -6.24
C LEU A 95 -5.01 -5.94 -7.53
N LEU A 96 -5.17 -7.22 -7.91
CA LEU A 96 -4.55 -7.78 -9.11
C LEU A 96 -5.05 -7.11 -10.40
N ALA A 97 -6.35 -6.83 -10.49
CA ALA A 97 -6.93 -6.13 -11.64
C ALA A 97 -6.48 -4.66 -11.75
N ASN A 98 -5.98 -4.07 -10.65
CA ASN A 98 -5.39 -2.73 -10.63
C ASN A 98 -3.85 -2.75 -10.58
N GLY A 99 -3.24 -3.93 -10.69
CA GLY A 99 -1.79 -4.10 -10.80
C GLY A 99 -1.04 -4.05 -9.48
N ILE A 100 -1.74 -4.06 -8.35
CA ILE A 100 -1.16 -4.12 -7.00
C ILE A 100 -0.78 -5.58 -6.70
N THR A 101 0.52 -5.84 -6.60
CA THR A 101 1.06 -7.18 -6.31
C THR A 101 1.46 -7.35 -4.85
N THR A 102 1.69 -6.24 -4.15
CA THR A 102 1.92 -6.19 -2.70
C THR A 102 1.08 -5.08 -2.10
N GLU A 103 0.23 -5.44 -1.14
CA GLU A 103 -0.71 -4.55 -0.46
C GLU A 103 -0.38 -4.48 1.03
N PHE A 104 -0.39 -3.27 1.58
CA PHE A 104 -0.35 -3.03 3.02
C PHE A 104 -1.71 -2.49 3.49
N HIS A 105 -2.53 -3.39 4.06
CA HIS A 105 -3.84 -3.06 4.59
C HIS A 105 -3.69 -2.14 5.81
N GLY A 106 -4.29 -0.94 5.73
CA GLY A 106 -4.29 0.05 6.81
C GLY A 106 -5.18 -0.38 7.97
N LEU A 107 -4.67 -1.19 8.89
CA LEU A 107 -5.44 -1.70 10.02
C LEU A 107 -5.23 -0.83 11.25
N THR A 108 -6.30 -0.29 11.83
CA THR A 108 -6.16 0.62 13.00
C THR A 108 -6.32 -0.13 14.32
N LEU A 109 -5.45 0.16 15.29
CA LEU A 109 -5.67 -0.08 16.71
C LEU A 109 -5.78 1.26 17.46
N SER A 110 -6.98 1.56 17.94
CA SER A 110 -7.38 2.87 18.48
C SER A 110 -8.14 2.74 19.80
N TRP A 111 -7.98 3.77 20.65
CA TRP A 111 -8.82 4.00 21.82
C TRP A 111 -10.29 4.26 21.47
N GLU A 112 -10.61 4.56 20.20
CA GLU A 112 -11.97 4.73 19.71
C GLU A 112 -12.78 3.43 19.77
N GLY A 113 -12.18 2.28 19.49
CA GLY A 113 -12.87 0.98 19.41
C GLY A 113 -13.62 0.72 18.08
N GLY A 114 -14.57 -0.22 18.11
CA GLY A 114 -15.35 -0.63 16.92
C GLY A 114 -14.47 -1.19 15.80
N LEU A 115 -14.65 -0.69 14.58
CA LEU A 115 -13.82 -1.05 13.41
C LEU A 115 -12.33 -0.71 13.58
N ARG A 116 -12.01 0.21 14.49
CA ARG A 116 -10.65 0.62 14.84
C ARG A 116 -10.16 -0.06 16.11
N GLY A 117 -10.84 -1.11 16.57
CA GLY A 117 -10.54 -1.84 17.80
C GLY A 117 -9.92 -3.22 17.58
N GLU A 118 -9.38 -3.78 18.66
CA GLU A 118 -8.72 -5.08 18.69
C GLU A 118 -9.52 -6.23 18.06
N PRO A 119 -10.85 -6.41 18.31
CA PRO A 119 -11.59 -7.53 17.74
C PRO A 119 -11.64 -7.50 16.20
N TYR A 120 -11.68 -6.31 15.60
CA TYR A 120 -11.67 -6.16 14.14
C TYR A 120 -10.31 -6.54 13.56
N ALA A 121 -9.24 -6.12 14.23
CA ALA A 121 -7.88 -6.49 13.87
C ALA A 121 -7.63 -8.00 13.95
N MET A 122 -8.07 -8.65 15.03
CA MET A 122 -7.92 -10.10 15.19
C MET A 122 -8.64 -10.88 14.09
N ARG A 123 -9.88 -10.49 13.73
CA ARG A 123 -10.58 -11.11 12.59
C ARG A 123 -9.83 -10.95 11.27
N MET A 124 -9.21 -9.78 11.04
CA MET A 124 -8.39 -9.54 9.86
C MET A 124 -7.16 -10.45 9.83
N PHE A 125 -6.42 -10.53 10.94
CA PHE A 125 -5.25 -11.41 11.03
C PHE A 125 -5.60 -12.87 10.79
N ASP A 126 -6.67 -13.36 11.42
CA ASP A 126 -7.10 -14.75 11.28
C ASP A 126 -7.54 -15.06 9.83
N ALA A 127 -8.23 -14.12 9.20
CA ALA A 127 -8.66 -14.27 7.81
C ALA A 127 -7.47 -14.26 6.83
N LEU A 128 -6.51 -13.33 7.00
CA LEU A 128 -5.29 -13.31 6.20
C LEU A 128 -4.50 -14.61 6.33
N GLU A 129 -4.35 -15.13 7.55
CA GLU A 129 -3.64 -16.39 7.82
C GLU A 129 -4.30 -17.59 7.15
N ARG A 130 -5.63 -17.71 7.23
CA ARG A 130 -6.39 -18.79 6.55
C ARG A 130 -6.33 -18.67 5.03
N MET A 131 -6.48 -17.45 4.50
CA MET A 131 -6.70 -17.21 3.08
C MET A 131 -5.41 -17.10 2.27
N GLN A 132 -4.24 -16.94 2.90
CA GLN A 132 -2.95 -16.68 2.22
C GLN A 132 -2.64 -17.58 1.02
N ARG A 133 -3.07 -18.85 1.01
CA ARG A 133 -2.80 -19.81 -0.08
C ARG A 133 -3.71 -19.63 -1.29
N LEU A 134 -4.84 -18.96 -1.11
CA LEU A 134 -5.86 -18.70 -2.13
C LEU A 134 -5.71 -17.32 -2.77
N LEU A 135 -5.14 -16.35 -2.05
CA LEU A 135 -4.91 -14.99 -2.53
C LEU A 135 -3.76 -14.96 -3.56
N GLY A 136 -3.91 -14.16 -4.60
CA GLY A 136 -2.90 -14.01 -5.64
C GLY A 136 -1.87 -12.93 -5.33
N ALA A 137 -2.28 -11.79 -4.77
CA ALA A 137 -1.40 -10.72 -4.32
C ALA A 137 -0.75 -11.07 -2.96
N ARG A 138 0.27 -10.32 -2.57
CA ARG A 138 0.83 -10.38 -1.20
C ARG A 138 0.08 -9.40 -0.33
N HIS A 139 -0.54 -9.90 0.74
CA HIS A 139 -1.26 -9.09 1.71
C HIS A 139 -0.42 -8.96 2.99
N TYR A 140 -0.02 -7.74 3.31
CA TYR A 140 0.65 -7.36 4.54
C TYR A 140 -0.22 -6.41 5.35
N VAL A 141 0.10 -6.28 6.64
CA VAL A 141 -0.60 -5.35 7.53
C VAL A 141 0.29 -4.17 7.83
N HIS A 142 -0.23 -3.00 7.52
CA HIS A 142 0.23 -1.71 8.02
C HIS A 142 -0.62 -1.38 9.25
N LEU A 143 -0.03 -1.53 10.44
CA LEU A 143 -0.70 -1.22 11.70
C LEU A 143 -0.66 0.30 11.93
N ARG A 144 -1.82 0.93 11.99
CA ARG A 144 -2.00 2.33 12.36
C ARG A 144 -2.38 2.41 13.83
N PHE A 145 -1.46 2.87 14.67
CA PHE A 145 -1.63 2.89 16.11
C PHE A 145 -1.97 4.31 16.60
N GLU A 146 -3.08 4.47 17.31
CA GLU A 146 -3.35 5.76 17.97
C GLU A 146 -2.43 5.97 19.17
N THR A 147 -1.65 7.04 19.13
CA THR A 147 -0.67 7.41 20.15
C THR A 147 -1.23 7.46 21.57
N HIS A 148 -2.49 7.86 21.74
CA HIS A 148 -3.16 7.94 23.04
C HIS A 148 -3.80 6.62 23.51
N HIS A 149 -3.68 5.54 22.74
CA HIS A 149 -4.14 4.21 23.14
C HIS A 149 -3.07 3.46 23.95
N VAL A 150 -2.59 4.07 25.04
CA VAL A 150 -1.46 3.57 25.84
C VAL A 150 -1.66 2.12 26.31
N SER A 151 -2.90 1.75 26.70
CA SER A 151 -3.23 0.38 27.12
C SER A 151 -3.10 -0.67 26.00
N GLY A 152 -3.08 -0.25 24.73
CA GLY A 152 -2.94 -1.15 23.58
C GLY A 152 -1.51 -1.41 23.14
N VAL A 153 -0.50 -0.79 23.76
CA VAL A 153 0.91 -0.95 23.36
C VAL A 153 1.36 -2.40 23.47
N GLU A 154 1.05 -3.08 24.59
CA GLU A 154 1.43 -4.49 24.78
C GLU A 154 0.81 -5.40 23.71
N ILE A 155 -0.46 -5.14 23.35
CA ILE A 155 -1.16 -5.85 22.28
C ILE A 155 -0.44 -5.61 20.94
N ALA A 156 -0.15 -4.37 20.57
CA ALA A 156 0.54 -4.03 19.33
C ALA A 156 1.93 -4.69 19.25
N GLN A 157 2.70 -4.66 20.35
CA GLN A 157 3.99 -5.34 20.44
C GLN A 157 3.84 -6.86 20.26
N SER A 158 2.80 -7.47 20.83
CA SER A 158 2.55 -8.91 20.65
C SER A 158 2.32 -9.26 19.17
N TRP A 159 1.58 -8.43 18.43
CA TRP A 159 1.33 -8.63 17.00
C TRP A 159 2.58 -8.43 16.15
N ILE A 160 3.41 -7.44 16.49
CA ILE A 160 4.70 -7.20 15.85
C ILE A 160 5.61 -8.41 16.05
N ARG A 161 5.79 -8.89 17.29
CA ARG A 161 6.64 -10.06 17.61
C ARG A 161 6.12 -11.35 16.97
N ALA A 162 4.81 -11.48 16.80
CA ALA A 162 4.19 -12.60 16.09
C ALA A 162 4.31 -12.50 14.55
N GLY A 163 4.92 -11.44 14.01
CA GLY A 163 5.09 -11.24 12.57
C GLY A 163 3.80 -10.91 11.82
N LYS A 164 2.73 -10.52 12.54
CA LYS A 164 1.42 -10.16 11.96
C LYS A 164 1.43 -8.76 11.33
N VAL A 165 2.39 -7.92 11.71
CA VAL A 165 2.56 -6.54 11.23
C VAL A 165 3.84 -6.44 10.41
N ARG A 166 3.82 -5.66 9.32
CA ARG A 166 4.97 -5.42 8.44
C ARG A 166 5.35 -3.95 8.28
N PHE A 167 4.49 -3.04 8.73
CA PHE A 167 4.73 -1.60 8.73
C PHE A 167 3.90 -0.98 9.86
N LEU A 168 4.45 0.00 10.58
CA LEU A 168 3.78 0.66 11.70
C LEU A 168 3.63 2.15 11.39
N ALA A 169 2.46 2.74 11.60
CA ALA A 169 2.28 4.18 11.66
C ALA A 169 1.77 4.62 13.03
N LEU A 170 2.22 5.80 13.47
CA LEU A 170 1.70 6.50 14.63
C LEU A 170 0.70 7.57 14.20
N ASN A 171 -0.50 7.51 14.75
CA ASN A 171 -1.61 8.43 14.47
C ASN A 171 -2.00 9.21 15.72
N ASP A 172 -2.49 10.44 15.55
CA ASP A 172 -3.06 11.24 16.64
C ASP A 172 -4.33 11.97 16.21
N HIS A 173 -5.47 11.28 16.33
CA HIS A 173 -6.77 11.87 16.05
C HIS A 173 -7.39 12.58 17.26
N LEU A 174 -6.82 12.43 18.46
CA LEU A 174 -7.41 12.94 19.71
C LEU A 174 -7.65 14.45 19.71
N PRO A 175 -6.75 15.31 19.21
CA PRO A 175 -6.99 16.75 19.16
C PRO A 175 -8.22 17.12 18.32
N SER A 176 -8.48 16.39 17.23
CA SER A 176 -9.65 16.61 16.39
C SER A 176 -10.96 16.18 17.07
N MET A 177 -10.91 15.09 17.85
CA MET A 177 -12.05 14.59 18.64
C MET A 177 -12.33 15.49 19.85
N THR A 178 -11.29 15.98 20.51
CA THR A 178 -11.42 16.88 21.66
C THR A 178 -12.13 18.19 21.27
N LYS A 179 -11.83 18.75 20.09
CA LYS A 179 -12.52 19.94 19.55
C LYS A 179 -14.02 19.74 19.30
N ARG A 180 -14.49 18.49 19.26
CA ARG A 180 -15.90 18.12 19.03
C ARG A 180 -16.65 17.82 20.32
N LEU A 181 -15.97 17.75 21.48
CA LEU A 181 -16.64 17.62 22.77
C LEU A 181 -17.62 18.77 22.98
N GLY A 182 -18.85 18.43 23.38
CA GLY A 182 -19.97 19.38 23.50
C GLY A 182 -20.77 19.61 22.21
N ASP A 183 -20.42 18.97 21.09
CA ASP A 183 -21.22 18.94 19.85
C ASP A 183 -21.62 17.49 19.54
N ASP A 184 -22.66 17.02 20.23
CA ASP A 184 -23.17 15.64 20.16
C ASP A 184 -23.45 15.19 18.72
N ARG A 185 -24.00 16.10 17.89
CA ARG A 185 -24.27 15.82 16.48
C ARG A 185 -23.00 15.48 15.71
N LYS A 186 -21.88 16.15 15.99
CA LYS A 186 -20.60 15.87 15.33
C LYS A 186 -19.91 14.62 15.86
N LEU A 187 -20.22 14.19 17.08
CA LEU A 187 -19.64 12.98 17.69
C LEU A 187 -20.43 11.71 17.40
N LEU A 188 -21.75 11.82 17.15
CA LEU A 188 -22.61 10.66 16.92
C LEU A 188 -22.10 9.74 15.81
N GLN A 189 -21.67 10.30 14.67
CA GLN A 189 -21.11 9.51 13.56
C GLN A 189 -19.84 8.72 13.96
N TYR A 190 -19.05 9.23 14.91
CA TYR A 190 -17.84 8.54 15.39
C TYR A 190 -18.19 7.48 16.42
N ALA A 191 -19.17 7.75 17.30
CA ALA A 191 -19.71 6.76 18.22
C ALA A 191 -20.32 5.56 17.47
N GLU A 192 -21.07 5.81 16.38
CA GLU A 192 -21.61 4.77 15.49
C GLU A 192 -20.49 3.94 14.85
N ARG A 193 -19.44 4.57 14.30
CA ARG A 193 -18.28 3.86 13.73
C ARG A 193 -17.49 3.07 14.79
N ALA A 194 -17.46 3.59 16.01
CA ALA A 194 -16.88 2.96 17.19
C ALA A 194 -17.78 1.88 17.82
N GLU A 195 -18.96 1.65 17.24
CA GLU A 195 -19.97 0.67 17.68
C GLU A 195 -20.36 0.84 19.15
N CYS A 196 -20.57 2.09 19.59
CA CYS A 196 -20.97 2.42 20.96
C CYS A 196 -21.93 3.62 21.02
N ASP A 197 -22.54 3.83 22.18
CA ASP A 197 -23.31 5.04 22.43
C ASP A 197 -22.42 6.28 22.61
N LEU A 198 -23.03 7.45 22.52
CA LEU A 198 -22.33 8.73 22.56
C LEU A 198 -21.62 8.97 23.89
N ASP A 199 -22.25 8.63 25.01
CA ASP A 199 -21.68 8.84 26.35
C ASP A 199 -20.41 8.00 26.53
N THR A 200 -20.47 6.73 26.14
CA THR A 200 -19.33 5.82 26.11
C THR A 200 -18.20 6.36 25.23
N PHE A 201 -18.53 6.90 24.05
CA PHE A 201 -17.52 7.47 23.16
C PHE A 201 -16.86 8.72 23.76
N GLN A 202 -17.65 9.61 24.38
CA GLN A 202 -17.11 10.77 25.10
C GLN A 202 -16.20 10.35 26.26
N ASP A 203 -16.55 9.30 26.99
CA ASP A 203 -15.72 8.77 28.07
C ASP A 203 -14.40 8.19 27.57
N ARG A 204 -14.40 7.53 26.40
CA ARG A 204 -13.16 7.09 25.72
C ARG A 204 -12.26 8.28 25.36
N ILE A 205 -12.83 9.37 24.81
CA ILE A 205 -12.07 10.61 24.53
C ILE A 205 -11.45 11.14 25.83
N ARG A 206 -12.24 11.28 26.90
CA ARG A 206 -11.75 11.77 28.19
C ARG A 206 -10.67 10.86 28.79
N ALA A 207 -10.77 9.55 28.62
CA ALA A 207 -9.76 8.60 29.06
C ALA A 207 -8.44 8.73 28.27
N ALA A 208 -8.53 8.88 26.95
CA ALA A 208 -7.38 9.13 26.09
C ALA A 208 -6.66 10.44 26.48
N MET A 209 -7.42 11.51 26.77
CA MET A 209 -6.86 12.78 27.27
C MET A 209 -6.10 12.63 28.59
N ARG A 210 -6.60 11.80 29.52
CA ARG A 210 -5.91 11.53 30.80
C ARG A 210 -4.60 10.76 30.65
N SER A 211 -4.35 10.15 29.49
CA SER A 211 -3.16 9.34 29.23
C SER A 211 -1.98 10.15 28.67
N ALA A 212 -2.14 11.46 28.46
CA ALA A 212 -1.20 12.33 27.75
C ALA A 212 0.25 12.23 28.28
N ASP A 213 0.44 12.22 29.60
CA ASP A 213 1.77 12.18 30.23
C ASP A 213 2.52 10.86 29.95
N ALA A 214 1.79 9.76 29.69
CA ALA A 214 2.36 8.44 29.41
C ALA A 214 2.68 8.22 27.92
N VAL A 215 2.09 9.01 27.01
CA VAL A 215 2.18 8.79 25.54
C VAL A 215 3.63 8.75 25.06
N ALA A 216 4.47 9.70 25.49
CA ALA A 216 5.84 9.76 25.00
C ALA A 216 6.67 8.52 25.37
N GLY A 217 6.46 7.95 26.57
CA GLY A 217 7.12 6.71 26.99
C GLY A 217 6.60 5.51 26.21
N ALA A 218 5.27 5.38 26.15
CA ALA A 218 4.57 4.32 25.42
C ALA A 218 4.97 4.25 23.93
N MET A 219 5.11 5.41 23.27
CA MET A 219 5.47 5.45 21.85
C MET A 219 6.93 5.05 21.62
N ARG A 220 7.85 5.42 22.52
CA ARG A 220 9.24 4.94 22.44
C ARG A 220 9.31 3.41 22.56
N GLU A 221 8.61 2.84 23.53
CA GLU A 221 8.57 1.38 23.69
C GLU A 221 8.00 0.66 22.47
N LEU A 222 6.97 1.24 21.83
CA LEU A 222 6.39 0.67 20.63
C LEU A 222 7.33 0.78 19.41
N THR A 223 7.96 1.95 19.19
CA THR A 223 8.89 2.12 18.06
C THR A 223 10.19 1.35 18.25
N ASP A 224 10.68 1.19 19.48
CA ASP A 224 11.79 0.30 19.82
C ASP A 224 11.45 -1.15 19.44
N CYS A 225 10.28 -1.66 19.86
CA CYS A 225 9.84 -3.00 19.50
C CYS A 225 9.70 -3.19 17.98
N ALA A 226 9.19 -2.19 17.25
CA ALA A 226 9.08 -2.23 15.80
C ALA A 226 10.47 -2.32 15.14
N ARG A 227 11.43 -1.52 15.60
CA ARG A 227 12.82 -1.52 15.11
C ARG A 227 13.53 -2.84 15.40
N GLU A 228 13.36 -3.40 16.59
CA GLU A 228 13.91 -4.72 16.95
C GLU A 228 13.38 -5.84 16.04
N ALA A 229 12.12 -5.71 15.59
CA ALA A 229 11.52 -6.61 14.61
C ALA A 229 11.90 -6.30 13.14
N GLY A 230 12.73 -5.26 12.91
CA GLY A 230 13.15 -4.82 11.58
C GLY A 230 12.05 -4.13 10.76
N LEU A 231 11.04 -3.56 11.43
CA LEU A 231 9.96 -2.82 10.78
C LEU A 231 10.33 -1.34 10.63
N GLU A 232 9.96 -0.78 9.49
CA GLU A 232 9.94 0.68 9.30
C GLU A 232 8.73 1.28 10.01
N VAL A 233 8.89 2.53 10.47
CA VAL A 233 7.86 3.26 11.21
C VAL A 233 7.54 4.59 10.49
N ALA A 234 6.26 4.87 10.35
CA ALA A 234 5.72 6.13 9.84
C ALA A 234 5.09 6.96 10.96
N SER A 235 4.91 8.25 10.69
CA SER A 235 3.87 9.05 11.33
C SER A 235 2.85 9.50 10.30
N HIS A 236 1.62 9.70 10.75
CA HIS A 236 0.48 10.05 9.89
C HIS A 236 -0.04 11.44 10.22
N ASP A 237 -0.40 12.22 9.19
CA ASP A 237 -0.98 13.57 9.28
C ASP A 237 -0.11 14.57 10.07
N ASP A 238 1.18 14.63 9.73
CA ASP A 238 2.11 15.60 10.33
C ASP A 238 1.61 17.03 10.10
N ARG A 239 1.04 17.64 11.16
CA ARG A 239 0.34 18.92 11.09
C ARG A 239 1.26 20.13 10.91
N ASP A 240 2.51 20.02 11.36
CA ASP A 240 3.48 21.10 11.33
C ASP A 240 4.92 20.57 11.40
N PRO A 241 5.93 21.43 11.14
CA PRO A 241 7.35 21.10 11.26
C PRO A 241 7.81 20.58 12.63
N ALA A 242 7.14 20.96 13.72
CA ALA A 242 7.53 20.50 15.06
C ALA A 242 7.10 19.05 15.26
N THR A 243 5.89 18.72 14.84
CA THR A 243 5.31 17.36 14.84
C THR A 243 6.17 16.40 14.02
N ARG A 244 6.59 16.81 12.81
CA ARG A 244 7.50 16.02 11.96
C ARG A 244 8.81 15.69 12.68
N ARG A 245 9.46 16.69 13.29
CA ARG A 245 10.72 16.48 14.03
C ARG A 245 10.55 15.57 15.24
N TYR A 246 9.44 15.71 15.96
CA TYR A 246 9.11 14.86 17.10
C TYR A 246 9.02 13.38 16.66
N TYR A 247 8.25 13.08 15.61
CA TYR A 247 8.12 11.71 15.13
C TYR A 247 9.42 11.16 14.54
N HIS A 248 10.18 11.97 13.81
CA HIS A 248 11.51 11.55 13.35
C HIS A 248 12.43 11.16 14.53
N GLN A 249 12.41 11.92 15.63
CA GLN A 249 13.17 11.59 16.85
C GLN A 249 12.70 10.30 17.54
N LEU A 250 11.45 9.89 17.34
CA LEU A 250 10.92 8.60 17.79
C LEU A 250 11.31 7.43 16.88
N GLY A 251 11.98 7.69 15.76
CA GLY A 251 12.40 6.70 14.78
C GLY A 251 11.43 6.51 13.61
N CYS A 252 10.46 7.42 13.42
CA CYS A 252 9.61 7.39 12.23
C CYS A 252 10.40 7.90 11.02
N GLY A 253 10.83 7.02 10.12
CA GLY A 253 11.54 7.36 8.87
C GLY A 253 10.63 7.67 7.68
N VAL A 254 9.31 7.62 7.88
CA VAL A 254 8.31 7.91 6.85
C VAL A 254 7.32 8.95 7.37
N ALA A 255 7.05 9.96 6.54
CA ALA A 255 6.04 10.99 6.79
C ALA A 255 4.84 10.74 5.86
N GLU A 256 3.75 10.25 6.44
CA GLU A 256 2.55 9.86 5.72
C GLU A 256 1.51 10.97 5.74
N PHE A 257 1.08 11.41 4.55
CA PHE A 257 0.10 12.48 4.34
C PHE A 257 0.39 13.76 5.16
N PRO A 258 1.61 14.35 5.10
CA PRO A 258 1.90 15.59 5.82
C PRO A 258 0.89 16.68 5.43
N LEU A 259 0.31 17.35 6.43
CA LEU A 259 -0.80 18.29 6.23
C LEU A 259 -0.34 19.67 5.75
N THR A 260 0.96 19.94 5.78
CA THR A 260 1.54 21.22 5.37
C THR A 260 2.78 20.99 4.49
N ILE A 261 3.05 21.96 3.61
CA ILE A 261 4.25 21.93 2.76
C ILE A 261 5.50 22.00 3.63
N GLU A 262 5.45 22.79 4.71
CA GLU A 262 6.54 22.98 5.65
C GLU A 262 6.88 21.67 6.38
N ALA A 263 5.87 20.88 6.79
CA ALA A 263 6.10 19.56 7.38
C ALA A 263 6.79 18.61 6.37
N ALA A 264 6.34 18.59 5.12
CA ALA A 264 6.96 17.78 4.06
C ALA A 264 8.40 18.24 3.72
N GLN A 265 8.67 19.55 3.74
CA GLN A 265 10.03 20.09 3.58
C GLN A 265 10.95 19.63 4.71
N VAL A 266 10.46 19.62 5.96
CA VAL A 266 11.22 19.07 7.08
C VAL A 266 11.47 17.57 6.88
N ALA A 267 10.45 16.79 6.50
CA ALA A 267 10.61 15.37 6.19
C ALA A 267 11.73 15.14 5.16
N ARG A 268 11.69 15.90 4.05
CA ARG A 268 12.73 15.85 3.01
C ARG A 268 14.10 16.19 3.57
N SER A 269 14.22 17.23 4.40
CA SER A 269 15.50 17.66 4.98
C SER A 269 16.10 16.63 5.96
N LEU A 270 15.26 15.79 6.56
CA LEU A 270 15.64 14.72 7.48
C LEU A 270 15.95 13.41 6.74
N GLY A 271 15.67 13.34 5.43
CA GLY A 271 15.82 12.12 4.64
C GLY A 271 14.66 11.13 4.77
N ASP A 272 13.54 11.56 5.36
CA ASP A 272 12.34 10.72 5.50
C ASP A 272 11.65 10.53 4.14
N ALA A 273 11.04 9.36 3.93
CA ALA A 273 10.19 9.13 2.77
C ALA A 273 8.85 9.85 2.94
N ILE A 274 8.35 10.50 1.88
CA ILE A 274 7.11 11.27 1.92
C ILE A 274 6.01 10.58 1.11
N VAL A 275 4.88 10.27 1.77
CA VAL A 275 3.75 9.56 1.15
C VAL A 275 2.58 10.51 0.92
N PHE A 276 2.00 10.46 -0.27
CA PHE A 276 0.73 11.11 -0.61
C PHE A 276 -0.26 10.13 -1.24
N GLY A 277 -1.54 10.51 -1.25
CA GLY A 277 -2.59 9.70 -1.87
C GLY A 277 -2.61 9.89 -3.37
N ALA A 278 -2.47 8.80 -4.13
CA ALA A 278 -2.68 8.78 -5.57
C ALA A 278 -4.03 9.37 -6.00
N PRO A 279 -5.15 9.23 -5.24
CA PRO A 279 -6.42 9.86 -5.62
C PRO A 279 -6.34 11.38 -5.78
N ASN A 280 -5.46 12.07 -5.04
CA ASN A 280 -5.29 13.53 -5.14
C ASN A 280 -4.72 13.94 -6.50
N VAL A 281 -3.81 13.14 -7.06
CA VAL A 281 -3.28 13.34 -8.43
C VAL A 281 -4.37 13.08 -9.47
N VAL A 282 -5.13 12.00 -9.31
CA VAL A 282 -6.21 11.62 -10.25
C VAL A 282 -7.28 12.71 -10.29
N ARG A 283 -7.69 13.24 -9.14
CA ARG A 283 -8.73 14.27 -9.04
C ARG A 283 -8.25 15.67 -9.42
N GLY A 284 -6.94 15.94 -9.36
CA GLY A 284 -6.37 17.27 -9.58
C GLY A 284 -6.54 18.21 -8.39
N GLY A 285 -6.49 17.66 -7.17
CA GLY A 285 -6.61 18.41 -5.92
C GLY A 285 -6.95 17.50 -4.73
N SER A 286 -6.64 17.96 -3.52
CA SER A 286 -7.07 17.30 -2.28
C SER A 286 -8.53 17.61 -1.95
N HIS A 287 -9.19 16.69 -1.24
CA HIS A 287 -10.53 16.90 -0.67
C HIS A 287 -10.52 17.42 0.76
N THR A 288 -9.36 17.37 1.39
CA THR A 288 -9.04 18.03 2.65
C THR A 288 -8.16 19.24 2.31
N ASN A 289 -8.04 20.25 3.16
CA ASN A 289 -7.13 21.40 2.93
C ASN A 289 -5.63 21.01 2.92
N ALA A 290 -5.29 19.73 2.70
CA ALA A 290 -3.95 19.21 2.56
C ALA A 290 -3.31 19.63 1.21
N PRO A 291 -1.97 19.57 1.11
CA PRO A 291 -1.24 19.97 -0.10
C PRO A 291 -1.67 19.18 -1.34
N ASP A 292 -1.68 19.84 -2.50
CA ASP A 292 -1.91 19.17 -3.78
C ASP A 292 -0.74 18.22 -4.11
N ALA A 293 -1.05 16.93 -4.27
CA ALA A 293 -0.03 15.91 -4.50
C ALA A 293 0.78 16.16 -5.78
N THR A 294 0.19 16.73 -6.83
CA THR A 294 0.91 17.03 -8.08
C THR A 294 1.92 18.15 -7.85
N ALA A 295 1.55 19.19 -7.11
CA ALA A 295 2.45 20.28 -6.72
C ALA A 295 3.60 19.76 -5.84
N MET A 296 3.31 18.88 -4.89
CA MET A 296 4.34 18.27 -4.03
C MET A 296 5.33 17.43 -4.84
N ILE A 297 4.85 16.65 -5.81
CA ILE A 297 5.71 15.91 -6.74
C ILE A 297 6.62 16.87 -7.52
N ARG A 298 6.08 17.95 -8.09
CA ARG A 298 6.88 18.95 -8.83
C ARG A 298 7.94 19.61 -7.95
N ALA A 299 7.65 19.78 -6.65
CA ALA A 299 8.57 20.34 -5.68
C ALA A 299 9.60 19.33 -5.14
N GLY A 300 9.56 18.06 -5.57
CA GLY A 300 10.42 17.01 -5.03
C GLY A 300 10.08 16.61 -3.58
N LEU A 301 8.85 16.86 -3.15
CA LEU A 301 8.34 16.63 -1.79
C LEU A 301 7.35 15.45 -1.75
N CYS A 302 7.51 14.46 -2.63
CA CYS A 302 6.73 13.23 -2.65
C CYS A 302 7.60 12.09 -3.17
N ASP A 303 7.67 10.99 -2.42
CA ASP A 303 8.43 9.79 -2.77
C ASP A 303 7.52 8.60 -3.09
N VAL A 304 6.31 8.58 -2.51
CA VAL A 304 5.38 7.45 -2.60
C VAL A 304 3.96 7.95 -2.89
N LEU A 305 3.27 7.25 -3.79
CA LEU A 305 1.84 7.39 -4.02
C LEU A 305 1.10 6.11 -3.62
N ALA A 306 0.28 6.21 -2.57
CA ALA A 306 -0.54 5.10 -2.07
C ALA A 306 -1.96 5.15 -2.64
N SER A 307 -2.67 4.01 -2.70
CA SER A 307 -4.04 3.97 -3.22
C SER A 307 -5.04 4.67 -2.32
N ASP A 308 -4.74 4.75 -1.02
CA ASP A 308 -5.62 5.33 -0.01
C ASP A 308 -6.97 4.59 -0.03
N TYR A 309 -8.07 5.28 -0.31
CA TYR A 309 -9.40 4.69 -0.40
C TYR A 309 -9.79 4.20 -1.80
N TYR A 310 -8.87 4.19 -2.79
CA TYR A 310 -9.21 3.89 -4.19
C TYR A 310 -8.10 3.18 -4.99
N TYR A 311 -8.18 1.84 -5.07
CA TYR A 311 -7.20 0.96 -5.76
C TYR A 311 -6.81 1.34 -7.20
N PRO A 312 -7.68 1.85 -8.08
CA PRO A 312 -7.26 2.25 -9.43
C PRO A 312 -6.32 3.47 -9.47
N ALA A 313 -6.21 4.20 -8.35
CA ALA A 313 -5.55 5.50 -8.32
C ALA A 313 -4.03 5.45 -8.61
N PRO A 314 -3.21 4.53 -8.05
CA PRO A 314 -1.76 4.54 -8.26
C PRO A 314 -1.37 4.43 -9.74
N LEU A 315 -1.92 3.45 -10.46
CA LEU A 315 -1.69 3.27 -11.89
C LEU A 315 -2.15 4.50 -12.69
N THR A 316 -3.37 4.97 -12.43
CA THR A 316 -3.94 6.14 -13.13
C THR A 316 -3.12 7.41 -12.88
N ALA A 317 -2.68 7.63 -11.63
CA ALA A 317 -1.88 8.78 -11.24
C ALA A 317 -0.54 8.82 -11.99
N VAL A 318 0.19 7.69 -12.02
CA VAL A 318 1.49 7.62 -12.70
C VAL A 318 1.35 7.86 -14.20
N MET A 319 0.36 7.25 -14.86
CA MET A 319 0.14 7.44 -16.29
C MET A 319 -0.25 8.88 -16.62
N LYS A 320 -1.03 9.53 -15.75
CA LYS A 320 -1.38 10.95 -15.85
C LYS A 320 -0.19 11.89 -15.62
N LEU A 321 0.70 11.58 -14.67
CA LEU A 321 1.93 12.34 -14.44
C LEU A 321 2.87 12.26 -15.66
N ALA A 322 3.00 11.07 -16.24
CA ALA A 322 3.82 10.83 -17.43
C ALA A 322 3.24 11.51 -18.68
N SER A 323 1.94 11.33 -18.96
CA SER A 323 1.29 11.91 -20.15
C SER A 323 1.31 13.44 -20.17
N ARG A 324 1.28 14.06 -18.99
CA ARG A 324 1.32 15.52 -18.81
C ARG A 324 2.74 16.09 -18.70
N GLY A 325 3.77 15.27 -18.83
CA GLY A 325 5.17 15.69 -18.73
C GLY A 325 5.55 16.24 -17.35
N ILE A 326 4.88 15.80 -16.29
CA ILE A 326 5.23 16.16 -14.91
C ILE A 326 6.53 15.46 -14.50
N LEU A 327 6.61 14.16 -14.83
CA LEU A 327 7.76 13.30 -14.62
C LEU A 327 7.90 12.35 -15.81
N PRO A 328 9.13 11.92 -16.17
CA PRO A 328 9.32 10.75 -17.03
C PRO A 328 8.66 9.51 -16.42
N LEU A 329 8.16 8.59 -17.26
CA LEU A 329 7.44 7.39 -16.80
C LEU A 329 8.23 6.59 -15.76
N GLU A 330 9.54 6.40 -15.95
CA GLU A 330 10.40 5.66 -15.02
C GLU A 330 10.43 6.28 -13.62
N HIS A 331 10.46 7.62 -13.53
CA HIS A 331 10.49 8.36 -12.29
C HIS A 331 9.11 8.36 -11.63
N ALA A 332 8.05 8.51 -12.43
CA ALA A 332 6.68 8.41 -11.95
C ALA A 332 6.36 6.99 -11.44
N TRP A 333 6.82 5.95 -12.13
CA TRP A 333 6.60 4.55 -11.73
C TRP A 333 7.31 4.19 -10.42
N ALA A 334 8.47 4.81 -10.15
CA ALA A 334 9.15 4.62 -8.88
C ALA A 334 8.27 5.01 -7.67
N LEU A 335 7.35 5.97 -7.82
CA LEU A 335 6.44 6.43 -6.75
C LEU A 335 5.45 5.34 -6.29
N VAL A 336 5.14 4.35 -7.12
CA VAL A 336 4.11 3.32 -6.82
C VAL A 336 4.68 1.91 -6.71
N SER A 337 6.00 1.75 -6.87
CA SER A 337 6.61 0.42 -6.92
C SER A 337 7.91 0.38 -6.14
N ARG A 338 9.02 0.87 -6.70
CA ARG A 338 10.33 0.86 -6.03
C ARG A 338 10.31 1.62 -4.71
N ASN A 339 9.87 2.87 -4.70
CA ASN A 339 9.95 3.72 -3.52
C ASN A 339 9.08 3.23 -2.36
N PRO A 340 7.80 2.84 -2.54
CA PRO A 340 7.01 2.24 -1.46
C PRO A 340 7.63 0.94 -0.93
N ALA A 341 8.20 0.09 -1.80
CA ALA A 341 8.94 -1.09 -1.34
C ALA A 341 10.09 -0.69 -0.40
N ARG A 342 10.92 0.29 -0.80
CA ARG A 342 12.04 0.77 0.03
C ARG A 342 11.59 1.44 1.32
N ALA A 343 10.52 2.23 1.29
CA ALA A 343 9.93 2.88 2.47
C ALA A 343 9.38 1.87 3.49
N ALA A 344 9.00 0.67 3.04
CA ALA A 344 8.60 -0.46 3.88
C ALA A 344 9.76 -1.41 4.25
N GLY A 345 11.01 -1.05 3.94
CA GLY A 345 12.18 -1.92 4.18
C GLY A 345 12.32 -3.11 3.21
N LEU A 346 11.45 -3.22 2.20
CA LEU A 346 11.48 -4.29 1.20
C LEU A 346 12.51 -3.97 0.10
N ARG A 347 13.50 -4.86 -0.04
CA ARG A 347 14.60 -4.69 -1.00
C ARG A 347 14.57 -5.60 -2.21
N ASP A 348 13.63 -6.53 -2.21
CA ASP A 348 13.51 -7.67 -3.11
C ASP A 348 12.47 -7.48 -4.22
N ARG A 349 11.85 -6.29 -4.33
CA ARG A 349 10.78 -6.01 -5.30
C ARG A 349 10.75 -4.54 -5.70
N GLY A 350 9.82 -4.22 -6.60
CA GLY A 350 9.58 -2.87 -7.11
C GLY A 350 10.43 -2.49 -8.32
N GLN A 351 11.18 -3.45 -8.86
CA GLN A 351 12.02 -3.33 -10.05
C GLN A 351 12.04 -4.67 -10.80
N LEU A 352 12.20 -4.62 -12.12
CA LEU A 352 12.38 -5.79 -12.99
C LEU A 352 13.87 -5.98 -13.27
N ASP A 353 14.60 -6.52 -12.29
CA ASP A 353 16.04 -6.74 -12.36
C ASP A 353 16.42 -8.11 -11.77
N THR A 354 17.61 -8.59 -12.10
CA THR A 354 18.10 -9.90 -11.67
C THR A 354 18.10 -10.03 -10.14
N GLY A 355 17.64 -11.18 -9.63
CA GLY A 355 17.53 -11.49 -8.21
C GLY A 355 16.28 -10.94 -7.52
N MET A 356 15.56 -9.99 -8.14
CA MET A 356 14.29 -9.48 -7.62
C MET A 356 13.20 -10.54 -7.72
N ILE A 357 12.18 -10.44 -6.88
CA ILE A 357 10.94 -11.20 -7.01
C ILE A 357 10.31 -10.87 -8.39
N ALA A 358 9.86 -11.91 -9.08
CA ALA A 358 9.19 -11.82 -10.38
C ALA A 358 7.74 -11.32 -10.24
N ASP A 359 7.60 -10.07 -9.79
CA ASP A 359 6.35 -9.32 -9.74
C ASP A 359 6.30 -8.33 -10.91
N ALA A 360 5.42 -8.61 -11.87
CA ALA A 360 5.28 -7.79 -13.07
C ALA A 360 3.80 -7.62 -13.44
N ILE A 361 3.47 -6.48 -14.02
CA ILE A 361 2.15 -6.23 -14.61
C ILE A 361 2.30 -5.89 -16.08
N VAL A 362 1.25 -6.19 -16.84
CA VAL A 362 1.17 -5.90 -18.27
C VAL A 362 0.01 -4.94 -18.48
N VAL A 363 0.30 -3.76 -19.01
CA VAL A 363 -0.62 -2.64 -19.11
C VAL A 363 -0.85 -2.28 -20.57
N ASP A 364 -2.12 -2.10 -20.92
CA ASP A 364 -2.56 -1.45 -22.15
C ASP A 364 -2.83 0.02 -21.85
N ASP A 365 -1.98 0.88 -22.42
CA ASP A 365 -2.04 2.34 -22.31
C ASP A 365 -2.43 3.02 -23.63
N SER A 366 -3.08 2.29 -24.55
CA SER A 366 -3.54 2.81 -25.84
C SER A 366 -4.53 3.96 -25.73
N VAL A 367 -5.27 4.04 -24.61
CA VAL A 367 -6.15 5.17 -24.28
C VAL A 367 -5.44 6.05 -23.23
N PRO A 368 -5.07 7.29 -23.58
CA PRO A 368 -4.40 8.19 -22.64
C PRO A 368 -5.19 8.39 -21.34
N GLU A 369 -4.49 8.41 -20.21
CA GLU A 369 -5.05 8.54 -18.84
C GLU A 369 -6.05 7.44 -18.42
N VAL A 370 -6.32 6.43 -19.26
CA VAL A 370 -7.20 5.29 -18.95
C VAL A 370 -6.44 3.96 -19.12
N PRO A 371 -5.36 3.73 -18.36
CA PRO A 371 -4.59 2.50 -18.45
C PRO A 371 -5.40 1.29 -17.98
N ARG A 372 -5.19 0.14 -18.61
CA ARG A 372 -5.84 -1.13 -18.25
C ARG A 372 -4.81 -2.20 -17.97
N VAL A 373 -4.88 -2.83 -16.80
CA VAL A 373 -4.08 -4.02 -16.52
C VAL A 373 -4.65 -5.18 -17.34
N CYS A 374 -3.83 -5.74 -18.22
CA CYS A 374 -4.15 -6.92 -19.01
C CYS A 374 -3.67 -8.21 -18.34
N ALA A 375 -2.61 -8.16 -17.53
CA ALA A 375 -2.15 -9.28 -16.72
C ALA A 375 -1.38 -8.83 -15.47
N ALA A 376 -1.41 -9.64 -14.42
CA ALA A 376 -0.56 -9.50 -13.24
C ALA A 376 0.13 -10.82 -12.91
N ILE A 377 1.45 -10.76 -12.75
CA ILE A 377 2.34 -11.85 -12.36
C ILE A 377 2.82 -11.53 -10.94
N VAL A 378 2.62 -12.47 -10.01
CA VAL A 378 3.05 -12.33 -8.61
C VAL A 378 3.90 -13.53 -8.23
N GLY A 379 5.17 -13.29 -7.92
CA GLY A 379 6.16 -14.34 -7.64
C GLY A 379 6.28 -15.34 -8.78
N GLY A 380 6.43 -14.84 -10.02
CA GLY A 380 6.62 -15.67 -11.22
C GLY A 380 5.39 -16.43 -11.69
N ARG A 381 4.22 -16.23 -11.06
CA ARG A 381 2.96 -16.91 -11.41
C ARG A 381 1.96 -15.93 -11.99
N LEU A 382 1.33 -16.28 -13.10
CA LEU A 382 0.20 -15.51 -13.64
C LEU A 382 -0.99 -15.63 -12.67
N ARG A 383 -1.37 -14.51 -12.03
CA ARG A 383 -2.46 -14.44 -11.05
C ARG A 383 -3.71 -13.77 -11.60
N TYR A 384 -3.56 -12.93 -12.63
CA TYR A 384 -4.65 -12.26 -13.30
C TYR A 384 -4.36 -12.13 -14.80
N ALA A 385 -5.39 -12.31 -15.62
CA ALA A 385 -5.36 -12.02 -17.05
C ALA A 385 -6.76 -11.57 -17.50
N ALA A 386 -6.85 -10.38 -18.09
CA ALA A 386 -8.09 -9.81 -18.63
C ALA A 386 -8.38 -10.26 -20.07
N ARG A 387 -7.40 -10.88 -20.73
CA ARG A 387 -7.46 -11.35 -22.10
C ARG A 387 -6.61 -12.59 -22.30
N HIS A 388 -6.82 -13.29 -23.41
CA HIS A 388 -5.93 -14.38 -23.83
C HIS A 388 -4.59 -13.81 -24.29
N PHE A 389 -3.50 -14.46 -23.90
CA PHE A 389 -2.14 -14.17 -24.37
C PHE A 389 -1.61 -15.40 -25.11
N GLU A 390 -1.11 -15.20 -26.32
CA GLU A 390 -0.50 -16.30 -27.09
C GLU A 390 0.83 -16.70 -26.45
N SER A 391 1.04 -18.01 -26.25
CA SER A 391 2.37 -18.50 -25.91
C SER A 391 3.26 -18.47 -27.15
N PRO A 392 4.51 -17.99 -27.06
CA PRO A 392 5.46 -18.07 -28.16
C PRO A 392 5.69 -19.50 -28.67
N LEU A 393 5.49 -20.52 -27.82
CA LEU A 393 5.53 -21.93 -28.20
C LEU A 393 4.38 -22.32 -29.13
N ALA A 394 3.19 -21.72 -28.96
CA ALA A 394 2.05 -21.97 -29.84
C ALA A 394 2.25 -21.32 -31.23
N ARG A 395 2.94 -20.17 -31.29
CA ARG A 395 3.33 -19.51 -32.55
C ARG A 395 4.40 -20.25 -33.34
N ALA A 396 5.28 -21.00 -32.68
CA ALA A 396 6.31 -21.79 -33.35
C ALA A 396 5.78 -23.14 -33.89
N ALA A 397 4.58 -23.54 -33.49
CA ALA A 397 3.92 -24.79 -33.88
C ALA A 397 2.79 -24.60 -34.90
N ALA A 398 2.48 -23.36 -35.27
CA ALA A 398 1.56 -22.97 -36.34
C ALA A 398 2.35 -22.41 -37.52
#